data_AF-A0A6S8XB10-F1
#
_entry.id   AF-A0A6S8XB10-F1
#
_cell.length_a   1.000
_cell.length_b   1.000
_cell.length_c   1.000
_cell.angle_alpha   90.00
_cell.angle_beta   90.00
_cell.angle_gamma   90.00
#
_symmetry.space_group_name_H-M   'P 1'
#
loop_
_entity.id
_entity.type
_entity.pdbx_description
1 polymer ?
#
loop_
_entity_poly.entity_id
_entity_poly.type
_entity_poly.pdbx_seq_one_letter_code
_entity_poly.pdbx_strand_id
1 'polypeptide(L)'
;MAPREENISTDAASLEDITRIYLIRHGDRFDYANPSWHDSAKKNGTLVTDPPLSALGHRQAKETAKYLMESIQDQNGERHGVSKILVSPYVRVIQTAVPTSDTLNLPLSIETGLSEAHATPGNVLPTPNQRFAYFPHIDTTYAPLLQFEPTPGRTCPKTGHPCEAFAGHYVKRMGEFARRVEETYRGQTIVCFSHAASVALVAAFLKCSMREFKFAPCGVYELKRRGDGPWELVSNGEANAHVSENSPTTYPWGFGEKHFKEGEGKYYGESEGIDLDYFVNSD
;
A
#
# COMPACT_ATOMS: atom_id res chain seq x y z
N MET A 1 -62.29 -20.08 -13.05
CA MET A 1 -61.40 -19.43 -12.07
C MET A 1 -59.99 -19.88 -12.39
N ALA A 2 -59.23 -19.04 -13.10
CA ALA A 2 -57.80 -19.26 -13.32
C ALA A 2 -57.02 -18.61 -12.17
N PRO A 3 -55.96 -19.22 -11.64
CA PRO A 3 -55.13 -18.58 -10.64
C PRO A 3 -54.34 -17.42 -11.29
N ARG A 4 -54.35 -16.27 -10.62
CA ARG A 4 -53.52 -15.11 -10.96
C ARG A 4 -52.06 -15.48 -10.71
N GLU A 5 -51.24 -15.39 -11.74
CA GLU A 5 -49.79 -15.33 -11.59
C GLU A 5 -49.45 -14.01 -10.89
N GLU A 6 -48.99 -14.10 -9.65
CA GLU A 6 -48.33 -12.98 -8.97
C GLU A 6 -46.97 -12.78 -9.64
N ASN A 7 -46.88 -11.73 -10.44
CA ASN A 7 -45.63 -11.17 -10.91
C ASN A 7 -44.86 -10.63 -9.69
N ILE A 8 -44.00 -11.46 -9.13
CA ILE A 8 -43.00 -11.02 -8.15
C ILE A 8 -42.01 -10.14 -8.92
N SER A 9 -42.22 -8.84 -8.81
CA SER A 9 -41.24 -7.82 -9.19
C SER A 9 -39.90 -8.17 -8.56
N THR A 10 -38.92 -8.50 -9.41
CA THR A 10 -37.52 -8.72 -9.05
C THR A 10 -36.75 -7.41 -8.86
N ASP A 11 -37.45 -6.29 -8.59
CA ASP A 11 -36.83 -4.99 -8.34
C ASP A 11 -36.54 -4.79 -6.86
N ALA A 12 -35.67 -5.64 -6.33
CA ALA A 12 -34.75 -5.22 -5.29
C ALA A 12 -33.39 -5.13 -5.95
N ALA A 13 -33.07 -3.94 -6.48
CA ALA A 13 -31.71 -3.62 -6.87
C ALA A 13 -30.79 -3.98 -5.69
N SER A 14 -30.03 -5.06 -5.84
CA SER A 14 -29.00 -5.44 -4.90
C SER A 14 -28.11 -4.22 -4.72
N LEU A 15 -27.96 -3.72 -3.49
CA LEU A 15 -26.87 -2.79 -3.16
C LEU A 15 -25.62 -3.32 -3.85
N GLU A 16 -25.16 -2.60 -4.86
CA GLU A 16 -24.21 -3.16 -5.80
C GLU A 16 -22.95 -3.56 -5.02
N ASP A 17 -22.49 -4.80 -5.22
CA ASP A 17 -21.35 -5.39 -4.53
C ASP A 17 -20.05 -4.68 -4.95
N ILE A 18 -19.82 -3.49 -4.40
CA ILE A 18 -18.71 -2.61 -4.76
C ILE A 18 -17.56 -2.83 -3.79
N THR A 19 -16.44 -3.31 -4.30
CA THR A 19 -15.16 -3.29 -3.59
C THR A 19 -14.50 -1.93 -3.82
N ARG A 20 -13.97 -1.31 -2.77
CA ARG A 20 -13.18 -0.07 -2.87
C ARG A 20 -11.85 -0.21 -2.15
N ILE A 21 -10.80 0.31 -2.76
CA ILE A 21 -9.45 0.33 -2.20
C ILE A 21 -8.93 1.77 -2.24
N TYR A 22 -8.60 2.29 -1.07
CA TYR A 22 -7.76 3.48 -0.96
C TYR A 22 -6.33 3.04 -0.69
N LEU A 23 -5.41 3.31 -1.62
CA LEU A 23 -3.99 3.02 -1.44
C LEU A 23 -3.23 4.32 -1.20
N ILE A 24 -2.50 4.40 -0.09
CA ILE A 24 -1.81 5.60 0.39
C ILE A 24 -0.33 5.32 0.57
N ARG A 25 0.53 6.20 0.04
CA ARG A 25 1.97 6.16 0.32
C ARG A 25 2.28 6.85 1.64
N HIS A 26 3.26 6.34 2.39
CA HIS A 26 3.77 7.04 3.57
C HIS A 26 4.18 8.52 3.30
N GLY A 27 4.16 9.34 4.35
CA GLY A 27 4.61 10.74 4.29
C GLY A 27 6.14 10.92 4.22
N ASP A 28 6.59 12.16 4.33
CA ASP A 28 8.02 12.52 4.31
C ASP A 28 8.84 11.79 5.39
N ARG A 29 10.01 11.28 4.99
CA ARG A 29 10.88 10.46 5.83
C ARG A 29 11.93 11.29 6.54
N PHE A 30 12.23 10.93 7.79
CA PHE A 30 13.26 11.59 8.57
C PHE A 30 14.66 11.48 7.96
N ASP A 31 15.03 10.32 7.43
CA ASP A 31 16.40 10.03 7.00
C ASP A 31 16.85 10.82 5.76
N TYR A 32 15.92 11.27 4.92
CA TYR A 32 16.26 12.02 3.71
C TYR A 32 16.76 13.43 4.00
N ALA A 33 16.26 14.07 5.06
CA ALA A 33 16.75 15.37 5.52
C ALA A 33 17.88 15.24 6.56
N ASN A 34 18.14 14.04 7.07
CA ASN A 34 19.08 13.80 8.17
C ASN A 34 20.10 12.71 7.79
N PRO A 35 21.20 13.06 7.09
CA PRO A 35 22.21 12.10 6.65
C PRO A 35 22.84 11.28 7.79
N SER A 36 22.88 11.83 9.02
CA SER A 36 23.39 11.15 10.22
C SER A 36 22.46 10.06 10.76
N TRP A 37 21.24 9.91 10.22
CA TRP A 37 20.29 8.85 10.59
C TRP A 37 20.94 7.47 10.52
N HIS A 38 21.63 7.17 9.44
CA HIS A 38 22.18 5.84 9.20
C HIS A 38 23.16 5.43 10.31
N ASP A 39 24.10 6.30 10.67
CA ASP A 39 25.10 6.02 11.70
C ASP A 39 24.47 6.00 13.10
N SER A 40 23.51 6.88 13.34
CA SER A 40 22.76 6.93 14.59
C SER A 40 21.91 5.66 14.79
N ALA A 41 21.23 5.19 13.75
CA ALA A 41 20.43 3.98 13.78
C ALA A 41 21.32 2.76 14.06
N LYS A 42 22.46 2.61 13.36
CA LYS A 42 23.43 1.54 13.64
C LYS A 42 23.93 1.56 15.08
N LYS A 43 24.34 2.74 15.57
CA LYS A 43 24.86 2.90 16.93
C LYS A 43 23.85 2.50 18.01
N ASN A 44 22.56 2.72 17.76
CA ASN A 44 21.49 2.44 18.72
C ASN A 44 20.77 1.11 18.47
N GLY A 45 21.26 0.26 17.55
CA GLY A 45 20.66 -1.04 17.26
C GLY A 45 19.34 -0.98 16.48
N THR A 46 19.06 0.13 15.79
CA THR A 46 17.86 0.29 14.95
C THR A 46 18.18 -0.09 13.49
N LEU A 47 17.20 -0.68 12.80
CA LEU A 47 17.33 -1.02 11.40
C LEU A 47 17.40 0.24 10.52
N VAL A 48 18.51 0.44 9.81
CA VAL A 48 18.74 1.64 8.97
C VAL A 48 17.72 1.81 7.84
N THR A 49 17.09 0.72 7.40
CA THR A 49 16.04 0.70 6.36
C THR A 49 14.63 0.95 6.91
N ASP A 50 14.49 1.14 8.22
CA ASP A 50 13.22 1.45 8.89
C ASP A 50 13.21 2.84 9.57
N PRO A 51 13.49 3.93 8.83
CA PRO A 51 13.41 5.28 9.37
C PRO A 51 11.97 5.70 9.68
N PRO A 52 11.77 6.57 10.69
CA PRO A 52 10.49 7.18 10.97
C PRO A 52 10.13 8.28 9.97
N LEU A 53 8.89 8.77 10.06
CA LEU A 53 8.48 10.03 9.46
C LEU A 53 9.27 11.20 10.05
N SER A 54 9.43 12.25 9.25
CA SER A 54 9.86 13.55 9.75
C SER A 54 8.70 14.29 10.45
N ALA A 55 8.98 15.44 11.05
CA ALA A 55 7.92 16.31 11.57
C ALA A 55 6.94 16.77 10.47
N LEU A 56 7.44 16.96 9.23
CA LEU A 56 6.59 17.24 8.07
C LEU A 56 5.75 16.01 7.71
N GLY A 57 6.33 14.81 7.65
CA GLY A 57 5.59 13.57 7.38
C GLY A 57 4.43 13.34 8.35
N HIS A 58 4.61 13.67 9.63
CA HIS A 58 3.53 13.61 10.62
C HIS A 58 2.40 14.63 10.37
N ARG A 59 2.69 15.83 9.83
CA ARG A 59 1.64 16.78 9.42
C ARG A 59 0.88 16.27 8.20
N GLN A 60 1.60 15.81 7.18
CA GLN A 60 1.03 15.22 5.96
C GLN A 60 0.10 14.04 6.28
N ALA A 61 0.49 13.18 7.24
CA ALA A 61 -0.34 12.06 7.69
C ALA A 61 -1.68 12.51 8.27
N LYS A 62 -1.69 13.57 9.10
CA LYS A 62 -2.93 14.14 9.68
C LYS A 62 -3.82 14.77 8.62
N GLU A 63 -3.23 15.50 7.67
CA GLU A 63 -3.95 16.11 6.55
C GLU A 63 -4.54 15.04 5.63
N THR A 64 -3.80 13.96 5.38
CA THR A 64 -4.27 12.82 4.59
C THR A 64 -5.42 12.08 5.28
N ALA A 65 -5.36 11.92 6.60
CA ALA A 65 -6.48 11.34 7.35
C ALA A 65 -7.74 12.19 7.22
N LYS A 66 -7.63 13.53 7.32
CA LYS A 66 -8.76 14.44 7.10
C LYS A 66 -9.32 14.30 5.67
N TYR A 67 -8.44 14.32 4.67
CA TYR A 67 -8.83 14.14 3.26
C TYR A 67 -9.57 12.82 3.04
N LEU A 68 -9.05 11.71 3.55
CA LEU A 68 -9.71 10.40 3.43
C LEU A 68 -11.12 10.40 4.04
N MET A 69 -11.33 11.09 5.16
CA MET A 69 -12.69 11.19 5.74
C MET A 69 -13.69 11.92 4.87
N GLU A 70 -13.21 12.82 4.01
CA GLU A 70 -14.01 13.52 3.00
C GLU A 70 -14.18 12.60 1.76
N SER A 71 -13.13 11.89 1.33
CA SER A 71 -13.16 11.01 0.15
C SER A 71 -13.99 9.74 0.30
N ILE A 72 -14.19 9.24 1.52
CA ILE A 72 -15.05 8.07 1.77
C ILE A 72 -16.54 8.43 1.85
N GLN A 73 -16.91 9.70 1.70
CA GLN A 73 -18.32 10.11 1.67
C GLN A 73 -18.88 9.97 0.25
N ASP A 74 -20.10 9.46 0.14
CA ASP A 74 -20.85 9.44 -1.11
C ASP A 74 -21.48 10.81 -1.43
N GLN A 75 -22.18 10.91 -2.56
CA GLN A 75 -22.82 12.16 -2.99
C GLN A 75 -23.88 12.70 -2.01
N ASN A 76 -24.38 11.87 -1.09
CA ASN A 76 -25.37 12.24 -0.08
C ASN A 76 -24.71 12.60 1.26
N GLY A 77 -23.38 12.49 1.37
CA GLY A 77 -22.62 12.69 2.59
C GLY A 77 -22.56 11.46 3.51
N GLU A 78 -23.08 10.31 3.06
CA GLU A 78 -23.01 9.05 3.80
C GLU A 78 -21.64 8.39 3.59
N ARG A 79 -21.03 7.88 4.66
CA ARG A 79 -19.70 7.26 4.55
C ARG A 79 -19.79 5.84 4.04
N HIS A 80 -18.97 5.50 3.05
CA HIS A 80 -18.59 4.12 2.78
C HIS A 80 -17.97 3.52 4.05
N GLY A 81 -18.58 2.45 4.57
CA GLY A 81 -18.05 1.75 5.74
C GLY A 81 -16.69 1.15 5.42
N VAL A 82 -15.61 1.72 5.97
CA VAL A 82 -14.28 1.11 5.91
C VAL A 82 -14.26 -0.09 6.83
N SER A 83 -13.95 -1.26 6.28
CA SER A 83 -13.94 -2.53 7.03
C SER A 83 -12.58 -2.83 7.67
N LYS A 84 -11.48 -2.35 7.06
CA LYS A 84 -10.12 -2.71 7.43
C LYS A 84 -9.11 -1.64 7.05
N ILE A 85 -8.08 -1.46 7.89
CA ILE A 85 -6.86 -0.72 7.57
C ILE A 85 -5.69 -1.70 7.50
N LEU A 86 -5.18 -1.94 6.28
CA LEU A 86 -3.98 -2.73 6.04
C LEU A 86 -2.77 -1.81 5.99
N VAL A 87 -1.69 -2.16 6.69
CA VAL A 87 -0.53 -1.28 6.81
C VAL A 87 0.76 -2.06 6.67
N SER A 88 1.69 -1.56 5.85
CA SER A 88 3.04 -2.10 5.74
C SER A 88 3.75 -2.14 7.11
N PRO A 89 4.63 -3.14 7.39
CA PRO A 89 5.31 -3.28 8.69
C PRO A 89 6.37 -2.20 9.01
N TYR A 90 6.67 -1.31 8.06
CA TYR A 90 7.67 -0.24 8.24
C TYR A 90 7.13 0.91 9.07
N VAL A 91 7.93 1.42 10.01
CA VAL A 91 7.50 2.40 11.03
C VAL A 91 6.94 3.67 10.41
N ARG A 92 7.53 4.18 9.33
CA ARG A 92 7.03 5.36 8.60
C ARG A 92 5.60 5.17 8.07
N VAL A 93 5.25 3.96 7.67
CA VAL A 93 3.93 3.65 7.12
C VAL A 93 2.91 3.52 8.26
N ILE A 94 3.28 2.84 9.34
CA ILE A 94 2.49 2.75 10.58
C ILE A 94 2.18 4.16 11.11
N GLN A 95 3.21 5.02 11.24
CA GLN A 95 3.05 6.41 11.68
C GLN A 95 2.15 7.24 10.75
N THR A 96 2.12 6.92 9.45
CA THR A 96 1.22 7.60 8.49
C THR A 96 -0.22 7.16 8.70
N ALA A 97 -0.44 5.88 9.05
CA ALA A 97 -1.77 5.30 9.20
C ALA A 97 -2.45 5.64 10.54
N VAL A 98 -1.70 5.95 11.60
CA VAL A 98 -2.23 6.21 12.95
C VAL A 98 -3.35 7.28 12.96
N PRO A 99 -3.21 8.48 12.35
CA PRO A 99 -4.28 9.47 12.35
C PRO A 99 -5.57 8.98 11.65
N THR A 100 -5.44 8.15 10.62
CA THR A 100 -6.59 7.53 9.95
C THR A 100 -7.24 6.46 10.84
N SER A 101 -6.45 5.65 11.54
CA SER A 101 -6.93 4.68 12.54
C SER A 101 -7.71 5.37 13.67
N ASP A 102 -7.20 6.47 14.21
CA ASP A 102 -7.88 7.28 15.22
C ASP A 102 -9.23 7.80 14.70
N THR A 103 -9.26 8.30 13.46
CA THR A 103 -10.45 8.96 12.92
C THR A 103 -11.54 7.97 12.50
N LEU A 104 -11.14 6.78 12.01
CA LEU A 104 -12.06 5.70 11.66
C LEU A 104 -12.42 4.81 12.85
N ASN A 105 -11.70 4.92 13.96
CA ASN A 105 -11.79 4.01 15.11
C ASN A 105 -11.63 2.53 14.68
N LEU A 106 -10.64 2.26 13.83
CA LEU A 106 -10.31 0.92 13.33
C LEU A 106 -8.86 0.58 13.67
N PRO A 107 -8.55 -0.66 14.06
CA PRO A 107 -7.18 -1.05 14.36
C PRO A 107 -6.34 -1.18 13.08
N LEU A 108 -5.01 -1.08 13.24
CA LEU A 108 -4.02 -1.25 12.20
C LEU A 108 -3.63 -2.71 12.04
N SER A 109 -3.93 -3.30 10.88
CA SER A 109 -3.58 -4.69 10.55
C SER A 109 -2.26 -4.73 9.78
N ILE A 110 -1.17 -5.18 10.42
CA ILE A 110 0.16 -5.25 9.80
C ILE A 110 0.15 -6.27 8.66
N GLU A 111 0.28 -5.79 7.42
CA GLU A 111 0.22 -6.60 6.19
C GLU A 111 1.58 -6.66 5.51
N THR A 112 2.23 -7.83 5.57
CA THR A 112 3.54 -8.05 4.95
C THR A 112 3.50 -7.97 3.43
N GLY A 113 2.36 -8.27 2.80
CA GLY A 113 2.14 -8.09 1.36
C GLY A 113 2.38 -6.65 0.88
N LEU A 114 2.22 -5.65 1.75
CA LEU A 114 2.46 -4.22 1.49
C LEU A 114 3.89 -3.77 1.85
N SER A 115 4.84 -4.69 2.05
CA SER A 115 6.24 -4.32 2.36
C SER A 115 6.92 -3.59 1.21
N GLU A 116 7.87 -2.71 1.57
CA GLU A 116 8.70 -1.89 0.65
C GLU A 116 9.40 -2.74 -0.43
N ALA A 117 9.82 -2.09 -1.52
CA ALA A 117 10.77 -2.72 -2.44
C ALA A 117 12.08 -3.12 -1.73
N HIS A 118 12.66 -4.27 -2.10
CA HIS A 118 13.80 -4.86 -1.39
C HIS A 118 13.52 -5.16 0.09
N ALA A 119 12.27 -5.48 0.43
CA ALA A 119 11.93 -5.84 1.80
C ALA A 119 12.78 -7.02 2.30
N THR A 120 13.04 -7.01 3.59
CA THR A 120 13.74 -8.07 4.32
C THR A 120 12.69 -8.83 5.14
N PRO A 121 12.01 -9.83 4.55
CA PRO A 121 10.96 -10.58 5.24
C PRO A 121 11.51 -11.40 6.42
N GLY A 122 10.60 -11.96 7.22
CA GLY A 122 10.92 -12.68 8.45
C GLY A 122 11.12 -11.73 9.65
N ASN A 123 12.03 -12.08 10.55
CA ASN A 123 12.17 -11.43 11.87
C ASN A 123 13.12 -10.22 11.90
N VAL A 124 13.35 -9.57 10.75
CA VAL A 124 14.26 -8.40 10.66
C VAL A 124 13.58 -7.13 11.17
N LEU A 125 12.30 -6.95 10.86
CA LEU A 125 11.48 -5.87 11.40
C LEU A 125 10.85 -6.30 12.74
N PRO A 126 10.56 -5.34 13.66
CA PRO A 126 9.79 -5.63 14.85
C PRO A 126 8.43 -6.28 14.51
N THR A 127 8.11 -7.35 15.23
CA THR A 127 6.81 -8.03 15.15
C THR A 127 5.65 -7.12 15.54
N PRO A 128 4.40 -7.44 15.17
CA PRO A 128 3.22 -6.68 15.64
C PRO A 128 3.18 -6.51 17.16
N ASN A 129 3.51 -7.56 17.93
CA ASN A 129 3.58 -7.50 19.40
C ASN A 129 4.66 -6.52 19.90
N GLN A 130 5.83 -6.48 19.27
CA GLN A 130 6.87 -5.51 19.62
C GLN A 130 6.48 -4.08 19.23
N ARG A 131 5.77 -3.90 18.11
CA ARG A 131 5.26 -2.60 17.66
C ARG A 131 4.14 -2.08 18.57
N PHE A 132 3.31 -2.96 19.12
CA PHE A 132 2.20 -2.59 20.02
C PHE A 132 2.68 -1.77 21.23
N ALA A 133 3.92 -2.02 21.70
CA ALA A 133 4.53 -1.28 22.81
C ALA A 133 4.60 0.25 22.59
N TYR A 134 4.54 0.72 21.34
CA TYR A 134 4.56 2.14 20.99
C TYR A 134 3.49 2.55 19.96
N PHE A 135 2.73 1.58 19.42
CA PHE A 135 1.56 1.80 18.59
C PHE A 135 0.40 0.92 19.07
N PRO A 136 -0.37 1.35 20.09
CA PRO A 136 -1.47 0.56 20.65
C PRO A 136 -2.64 0.35 19.67
N HIS A 137 -2.62 1.04 18.52
CA HIS A 137 -3.56 0.84 17.41
C HIS A 137 -3.43 -0.51 16.70
N ILE A 138 -2.30 -1.20 16.85
CA ILE A 138 -2.01 -2.42 16.11
C ILE A 138 -2.88 -3.58 16.58
N ASP A 139 -3.56 -4.23 15.64
CA ASP A 139 -4.19 -5.54 15.84
C ASP A 139 -3.10 -6.62 15.86
N THR A 140 -2.76 -7.10 17.05
CA THR A 140 -1.75 -8.15 17.25
C THR A 140 -2.27 -9.55 16.90
N THR A 141 -3.57 -9.69 16.62
CA THR A 141 -4.20 -10.96 16.26
C THR A 141 -4.35 -11.15 14.75
N TYR A 142 -4.14 -10.09 13.97
CA TYR A 142 -4.21 -10.14 12.52
C TYR A 142 -3.13 -11.03 11.92
N ALA A 143 -3.55 -11.98 11.08
CA ALA A 143 -2.67 -12.76 10.22
C ALA A 143 -2.57 -12.09 8.83
N PRO A 144 -1.37 -11.74 8.34
CA PRO A 144 -1.21 -11.16 7.00
C PRO A 144 -1.80 -12.04 5.89
N LEU A 145 -2.45 -11.41 4.91
CA LEU A 145 -2.93 -12.11 3.73
C LEU A 145 -1.79 -12.73 2.95
N LEU A 146 -0.64 -12.05 2.86
CA LEU A 146 0.51 -12.55 2.13
C LEU A 146 1.79 -12.43 2.95
N GLN A 147 2.35 -13.58 3.31
CA GLN A 147 3.73 -13.71 3.74
C GLN A 147 4.59 -14.16 2.56
N PHE A 148 5.83 -13.69 2.50
CA PHE A 148 6.76 -13.98 1.42
C PHE A 148 8.17 -14.18 1.98
N GLU A 149 8.98 -14.93 1.25
CA GLU A 149 10.35 -15.27 1.63
C GLU A 149 11.37 -14.38 0.89
N PRO A 150 12.59 -14.21 1.43
CA PRO A 150 13.63 -13.49 0.71
C PRO A 150 14.02 -14.26 -0.56
N THR A 151 14.50 -13.54 -1.58
CA THR A 151 14.98 -14.20 -2.80
C THR A 151 16.29 -14.93 -2.50
N PRO A 152 16.43 -16.23 -2.86
CA PRO A 152 17.66 -16.99 -2.61
C PRO A 152 18.91 -16.27 -3.12
N GLY A 153 19.95 -16.18 -2.29
CA GLY A 153 21.22 -15.54 -2.64
C GLY A 153 21.18 -14.01 -2.70
N ARG A 154 20.06 -13.35 -2.37
CA ARG A 154 19.96 -11.89 -2.36
C ARG A 154 20.00 -11.33 -0.95
N THR A 155 20.80 -10.27 -0.78
CA THR A 155 20.97 -9.58 0.49
C THR A 155 20.88 -8.08 0.30
N CYS A 156 20.26 -7.38 1.25
CA CYS A 156 20.17 -5.92 1.26
C CYS A 156 21.57 -5.33 1.48
N PRO A 157 22.12 -4.51 0.57
CA PRO A 157 23.48 -3.99 0.72
C PRO A 157 23.65 -3.02 1.90
N LYS A 158 22.55 -2.44 2.39
CA LYS A 158 22.57 -1.51 3.53
C LYS A 158 22.66 -2.23 4.88
N THR A 159 22.13 -3.46 4.97
CA THR A 159 21.95 -4.17 6.24
C THR A 159 22.63 -5.54 6.28
N GLY A 160 22.94 -6.13 5.12
CA GLY A 160 23.44 -7.49 4.97
C GLY A 160 22.38 -8.58 5.14
N HIS A 161 21.13 -8.24 5.48
CA HIS A 161 20.06 -9.22 5.67
C HIS A 161 19.55 -9.78 4.34
N PRO A 162 19.10 -11.05 4.28
CA PRO A 162 18.39 -11.58 3.13
C PRO A 162 17.21 -10.68 2.74
N CYS A 163 17.05 -10.43 1.43
CA CYS A 163 16.02 -9.53 0.94
C CYS A 163 15.34 -10.04 -0.33
N GLU A 164 14.20 -9.45 -0.65
CA GLU A 164 13.53 -9.62 -1.92
C GLU A 164 14.34 -8.99 -3.06
N ALA A 165 14.42 -9.68 -4.20
CA ALA A 165 14.95 -9.13 -5.43
C ALA A 165 14.00 -8.08 -6.04
N PHE A 166 14.57 -7.12 -6.75
CA PHE A 166 13.82 -6.09 -7.44
C PHE A 166 14.31 -5.94 -8.89
N ALA A 167 13.45 -5.67 -9.87
CA ALA A 167 12.01 -5.41 -9.74
C ALA A 167 11.13 -6.68 -9.79
N GLY A 168 11.60 -7.79 -10.40
CA GLY A 168 10.75 -8.91 -10.77
C GLY A 168 9.98 -9.56 -9.62
N HIS A 169 10.67 -9.97 -8.55
CA HIS A 169 10.01 -10.61 -7.39
C HIS A 169 9.02 -9.68 -6.69
N TYR A 170 9.38 -8.40 -6.53
CA TYR A 170 8.47 -7.40 -5.98
C TYR A 170 7.18 -7.28 -6.80
N VAL A 171 7.29 -7.21 -8.13
CA VAL A 171 6.13 -7.11 -9.04
C VAL A 171 5.25 -8.37 -8.93
N LYS A 172 5.84 -9.58 -8.92
CA LYS A 172 5.11 -10.84 -8.70
C LYS A 172 4.35 -10.82 -7.37
N ARG A 173 4.98 -10.33 -6.29
CA ARG A 173 4.34 -10.19 -4.98
C ARG A 173 3.14 -9.23 -5.01
N MET A 174 3.25 -8.11 -5.71
CA MET A 174 2.12 -7.17 -5.86
C MET A 174 0.94 -7.82 -6.60
N GLY A 175 1.20 -8.62 -7.64
CA GLY A 175 0.17 -9.37 -8.35
C GLY A 175 -0.53 -10.40 -7.47
N GLU A 176 0.23 -11.22 -6.73
CA GLU A 176 -0.34 -12.19 -5.80
C GLU A 176 -1.10 -11.51 -4.64
N PHE A 177 -0.61 -10.38 -4.13
CA PHE A 177 -1.31 -9.62 -3.10
C PHE A 177 -2.64 -9.04 -3.62
N ALA A 178 -2.67 -8.51 -4.86
CA ALA A 178 -3.89 -8.03 -5.51
C ALA A 178 -4.96 -9.12 -5.56
N ARG A 179 -4.58 -10.32 -6.02
CA ARG A 179 -5.49 -11.49 -6.09
C ARG A 179 -6.08 -11.84 -4.72
N ARG A 180 -5.25 -11.88 -3.66
CA ARG A 180 -5.73 -12.17 -2.30
C ARG A 180 -6.67 -11.10 -1.75
N VAL A 181 -6.40 -9.83 -2.07
CA VAL A 181 -7.29 -8.72 -1.68
C VAL A 181 -8.64 -8.84 -2.38
N GLU A 182 -8.68 -9.14 -3.68
CA GLU A 182 -9.91 -9.35 -4.44
C GLU A 182 -10.76 -10.50 -3.85
N GLU A 183 -10.12 -11.60 -3.50
CA GLU A 183 -10.80 -12.77 -2.91
C GLU A 183 -11.32 -12.50 -1.50
N THR A 184 -10.55 -11.78 -0.67
CA THR A 184 -10.86 -11.62 0.75
C THR A 184 -11.84 -10.47 1.02
N TYR A 185 -11.72 -9.38 0.26
CA TYR A 185 -12.42 -8.13 0.56
C TYR A 185 -13.49 -7.77 -0.49
N ARG A 186 -14.01 -8.75 -1.22
CA ARG A 186 -15.12 -8.57 -2.17
C ARG A 186 -16.30 -7.86 -1.49
N GLY A 187 -16.78 -6.78 -2.09
CA GLY A 187 -17.89 -5.98 -1.58
C GLY A 187 -17.56 -5.05 -0.42
N GLN A 188 -16.27 -4.91 -0.08
CA GLN A 188 -15.83 -4.13 1.08
C GLN A 188 -15.01 -2.92 0.65
N THR A 189 -15.02 -1.89 1.50
CA THR A 189 -14.06 -0.79 1.41
C THR A 189 -12.90 -1.04 2.36
N ILE A 190 -11.67 -1.01 1.85
CA ILE A 190 -10.45 -1.11 2.65
C ILE A 190 -9.50 0.06 2.38
N VAL A 191 -8.68 0.37 3.38
CA VAL A 191 -7.62 1.39 3.29
C VAL A 191 -6.27 0.70 3.46
N CYS A 192 -5.36 0.91 2.51
CA CYS A 192 -4.05 0.29 2.44
C CYS A 192 -2.96 1.38 2.53
N PHE A 193 -2.05 1.28 3.49
CA PHE A 193 -0.88 2.16 3.61
C PHE A 193 0.39 1.42 3.19
N SER A 194 1.15 2.01 2.27
CA SER A 194 2.29 1.38 1.60
C SER A 194 3.39 2.38 1.18
N HIS A 195 4.16 2.01 0.16
CA HIS A 195 5.34 2.70 -0.36
C HIS A 195 5.18 3.09 -1.83
N ALA A 196 6.14 3.82 -2.39
CA ALA A 196 6.03 4.35 -3.75
C ALA A 196 5.97 3.26 -4.83
N ALA A 197 6.72 2.17 -4.65
CA ALA A 197 6.72 1.05 -5.59
C ALA A 197 5.37 0.33 -5.68
N SER A 198 4.42 0.59 -4.77
CA SER A 198 3.08 0.00 -4.82
C SER A 198 2.21 0.57 -5.95
N VAL A 199 2.72 1.44 -6.82
CA VAL A 199 2.11 1.65 -8.15
C VAL A 199 2.00 0.35 -8.96
N ALA A 200 2.85 -0.65 -8.68
CA ALA A 200 2.69 -2.00 -9.23
C ALA A 200 1.40 -2.68 -8.74
N LEU A 201 0.93 -2.39 -7.52
CA LEU A 201 -0.36 -2.89 -7.03
C LEU A 201 -1.54 -2.22 -7.75
N VAL A 202 -1.43 -0.92 -8.04
CA VAL A 202 -2.41 -0.18 -8.86
C VAL A 202 -2.50 -0.80 -10.27
N ALA A 203 -1.34 -1.02 -10.91
CA ALA A 203 -1.26 -1.65 -12.22
C ALA A 203 -1.79 -3.10 -12.22
N ALA A 204 -1.55 -3.87 -11.14
CA ALA A 204 -2.07 -5.22 -10.98
C ALA A 204 -3.61 -5.25 -10.93
N PHE A 205 -4.24 -4.37 -10.16
CA PHE A 205 -5.70 -4.25 -10.12
C PHE A 205 -6.27 -3.81 -11.47
N LEU A 206 -5.67 -2.80 -12.10
CA LEU A 206 -6.14 -2.25 -13.38
C LEU A 206 -5.77 -3.11 -14.60
N LYS A 207 -4.98 -4.18 -14.42
CA LYS A 207 -4.47 -5.05 -15.49
C LYS A 207 -3.82 -4.26 -16.62
N CYS A 208 -2.93 -3.34 -16.26
CA CYS A 208 -2.31 -2.40 -17.21
C CYS A 208 -0.82 -2.18 -16.96
N SER A 209 -0.19 -1.37 -17.81
CA SER A 209 1.24 -1.04 -17.70
C SER A 209 1.55 -0.22 -16.45
N MET A 210 2.73 -0.43 -15.87
CA MET A 210 3.24 0.37 -14.74
C MET A 210 3.81 1.74 -15.17
N ARG A 211 3.96 2.01 -16.47
CA ARG A 211 4.64 3.21 -17.03
C ARG A 211 4.03 4.54 -16.58
N GLU A 212 2.70 4.57 -16.49
CA GLU A 212 1.96 5.82 -16.32
C GLU A 212 1.85 6.24 -14.86
N PHE A 213 2.18 5.37 -13.91
CA PHE A 213 1.91 5.64 -12.49
C PHE A 213 3.13 6.17 -11.74
N LYS A 214 2.90 7.20 -10.92
CA LYS A 214 3.80 7.64 -9.86
C LYS A 214 3.02 7.76 -8.56
N PHE A 215 3.71 7.72 -7.44
CA PHE A 215 3.05 7.83 -6.14
C PHE A 215 3.64 8.99 -5.35
N ALA A 216 2.89 10.08 -5.15
CA ALA A 216 3.30 11.17 -4.28
C ALA A 216 3.38 10.71 -2.81
N PRO A 217 4.26 11.29 -1.98
CA PRO A 217 4.21 11.08 -0.52
C PRO A 217 2.83 11.49 -0.01
N CYS A 218 2.18 10.65 0.80
CA CYS A 218 0.79 10.89 1.21
C CYS A 218 -0.22 11.04 0.04
N GLY A 219 0.16 10.69 -1.20
CA GLY A 219 -0.76 10.56 -2.32
C GLY A 219 -1.78 9.46 -2.04
N VAL A 220 -2.96 9.57 -2.65
CA VAL A 220 -4.07 8.62 -2.46
C VAL A 220 -4.57 8.16 -3.81
N TYR A 221 -4.41 6.86 -4.08
CA TYR A 221 -5.11 6.19 -5.15
C TYR A 221 -6.45 5.68 -4.64
N GLU A 222 -7.53 5.89 -5.38
CA GLU A 222 -8.82 5.23 -5.14
C GLU A 222 -9.15 4.34 -6.33
N LEU A 223 -9.41 3.06 -6.06
CA LEU A 223 -9.89 2.09 -7.04
C LEU A 223 -11.23 1.52 -6.58
N LYS A 224 -12.10 1.22 -7.55
CA LYS A 224 -13.36 0.52 -7.28
C LYS A 224 -13.57 -0.63 -8.26
N ARG A 225 -14.29 -1.66 -7.83
CA ARG A 225 -14.70 -2.80 -8.67
C ARG A 225 -16.12 -3.20 -8.31
N ARG A 226 -16.95 -3.46 -9.32
CA ARG A 226 -18.32 -3.96 -9.14
C ARG A 226 -18.37 -5.46 -9.39
N GLY A 227 -18.76 -6.22 -8.37
CA GLY A 227 -18.76 -7.69 -8.40
C GLY A 227 -17.41 -8.20 -8.89
N ASP A 228 -17.43 -8.99 -9.96
CA ASP A 228 -16.22 -9.56 -10.57
C ASP A 228 -15.76 -8.81 -11.84
N GLY A 229 -16.32 -7.63 -12.11
CA GLY A 229 -15.95 -6.79 -13.26
C GLY A 229 -14.52 -6.22 -13.20
N PRO A 230 -14.12 -5.39 -14.18
CA PRO A 230 -12.81 -4.75 -14.15
C PRO A 230 -12.70 -3.72 -13.01
N TRP A 231 -11.48 -3.48 -12.54
CA TRP A 231 -11.20 -2.34 -11.66
C TRP A 231 -11.24 -1.03 -12.43
N GLU A 232 -11.75 0.00 -11.78
CA GLU A 232 -11.78 1.37 -12.27
C GLU A 232 -10.95 2.26 -11.35
N LEU A 233 -10.11 3.10 -11.95
CA LEU A 233 -9.39 4.16 -11.24
C LEU A 233 -10.34 5.34 -11.01
N VAL A 234 -10.62 5.64 -9.74
CA VAL A 234 -11.50 6.76 -9.35
C VAL A 234 -10.68 8.03 -9.10
N SER A 235 -9.55 7.90 -8.42
CA SER A 235 -8.65 9.02 -8.12
C SER A 235 -7.18 8.60 -8.23
N ASN A 236 -6.33 9.50 -8.72
CA ASN A 236 -4.91 9.26 -8.96
C ASN A 236 -4.05 9.78 -7.81
N GLY A 237 -3.15 8.93 -7.29
CA GLY A 237 -2.20 9.25 -6.21
C GLY A 237 -0.85 9.84 -6.66
N GLU A 238 -0.69 10.24 -7.92
CA GLU A 238 0.52 10.89 -8.46
C GLU A 238 0.83 12.25 -7.84
N ALA A 239 -0.19 12.91 -7.31
CA ALA A 239 -0.10 14.18 -6.60
C ALA A 239 -0.71 14.06 -5.20
N ASN A 240 -0.53 15.11 -4.40
CA ASN A 240 -0.97 15.18 -3.01
C ASN A 240 -1.48 16.59 -2.67
N ALA A 241 -2.35 17.16 -3.50
CA ALA A 241 -2.81 18.54 -3.33
C ALA A 241 -3.54 18.81 -1.99
N HIS A 242 -3.96 17.76 -1.29
CA HIS A 242 -4.56 17.83 0.05
C HIS A 242 -3.56 18.08 1.18
N VAL A 243 -2.24 17.92 0.94
CA VAL A 243 -1.22 18.28 1.93
C VAL A 243 -0.75 19.72 1.73
N SER A 244 -0.53 20.44 2.83
CA SER A 244 -0.20 21.87 2.79
C SER A 244 1.26 22.16 2.42
N GLU A 245 2.15 21.18 2.63
CA GLU A 245 3.58 21.32 2.45
C GLU A 245 4.20 20.04 1.89
N ASN A 246 5.16 20.21 0.97
CA ASN A 246 5.90 19.13 0.34
C ASN A 246 7.40 19.27 0.53
N SER A 247 8.07 18.15 0.77
CA SER A 247 9.52 18.07 0.89
C SER A 247 10.17 18.02 -0.50
N PRO A 248 11.33 18.66 -0.70
CA PRO A 248 12.10 18.49 -1.93
C PRO A 248 12.76 17.09 -2.03
N THR A 249 12.88 16.35 -0.93
CA THR A 249 13.61 15.08 -0.89
C THR A 249 12.72 13.84 -0.93
N THR A 250 11.43 13.98 -0.60
CA THR A 250 10.43 12.93 -0.80
C THR A 250 9.46 13.40 -1.90
N TYR A 251 9.62 12.87 -3.11
CA TYR A 251 8.87 13.30 -4.31
C TYR A 251 8.14 12.11 -4.98
N PRO A 252 7.19 12.35 -5.90
CA PRO A 252 6.51 11.29 -6.63
C PRO A 252 7.47 10.34 -7.34
N TRP A 253 7.28 9.03 -7.18
CA TRP A 253 8.14 8.00 -7.77
C TRP A 253 7.29 6.93 -8.47
N GLY A 254 7.77 6.43 -9.60
CA GLY A 254 7.15 5.36 -10.39
C GLY A 254 8.19 4.48 -11.07
N PHE A 255 7.77 3.39 -11.68
CA PHE A 255 8.68 2.53 -12.43
C PHE A 255 9.13 3.17 -13.74
N GLY A 256 10.29 2.75 -14.25
CA GLY A 256 10.77 3.06 -15.58
C GLY A 256 11.69 1.95 -16.06
N GLU A 257 12.04 1.95 -17.35
CA GLU A 257 12.77 0.86 -18.02
C GLU A 257 14.03 0.41 -17.27
N LYS A 258 14.76 1.39 -16.72
CA LYS A 258 15.99 1.16 -15.95
C LYS A 258 15.82 0.23 -14.74
N HIS A 259 14.60 0.03 -14.23
CA HIS A 259 14.34 -0.87 -13.09
C HIS A 259 14.24 -2.34 -13.51
N PHE A 260 14.10 -2.62 -14.81
CA PHE A 260 13.96 -3.96 -15.37
C PHE A 260 15.13 -4.35 -16.28
N LYS A 261 16.16 -3.51 -16.37
CA LYS A 261 17.39 -3.83 -17.10
C LYS A 261 18.34 -4.63 -16.21
N GLU A 262 18.76 -5.79 -16.69
CA GLU A 262 19.75 -6.62 -16.01
C GLU A 262 21.11 -5.92 -15.93
N GLY A 263 21.74 -5.96 -14.75
CA GLY A 263 23.11 -5.49 -14.56
C GLY A 263 23.33 -3.96 -14.59
N GLU A 264 22.29 -3.15 -14.73
CA GLU A 264 22.38 -1.68 -14.74
C GLU A 264 21.65 -1.03 -13.54
N GLY A 265 22.36 -0.25 -12.71
CA GLY A 265 21.74 0.71 -11.79
C GLY A 265 22.06 0.53 -10.30
N LYS A 266 21.38 1.33 -9.45
CA LYS A 266 21.50 1.30 -7.97
C LYS A 266 20.56 0.28 -7.31
N TYR A 267 19.77 -0.45 -8.10
CA TYR A 267 18.81 -1.43 -7.63
C TYR A 267 19.42 -2.83 -7.73
N TYR A 268 19.22 -3.63 -6.69
CA TYR A 268 19.84 -4.95 -6.58
C TYR A 268 18.77 -6.03 -6.79
N GLY A 269 18.88 -6.75 -7.91
CA GLY A 269 17.98 -7.86 -8.26
C GLY A 269 17.92 -8.08 -9.77
N GLU A 270 17.23 -9.15 -10.17
CA GLU A 270 16.94 -9.47 -11.57
C GLU A 270 15.48 -9.09 -11.87
N SER A 271 15.22 -8.70 -13.11
CA SER A 271 13.86 -8.50 -13.62
C SER A 271 13.08 -9.80 -13.67
N GLU A 272 13.76 -10.96 -13.68
CA GLU A 272 13.15 -12.28 -13.86
C GLU A 272 12.35 -12.37 -15.17
N GLY A 273 12.76 -11.63 -16.21
CA GLY A 273 12.03 -11.53 -17.47
C GLY A 273 10.72 -10.73 -17.40
N ILE A 274 10.47 -10.03 -16.29
CA ILE A 274 9.35 -9.11 -16.13
C ILE A 274 9.74 -7.75 -16.70
N ASP A 275 8.79 -7.10 -17.36
CA ASP A 275 8.91 -5.72 -17.80
C ASP A 275 7.77 -4.86 -17.24
N LEU A 276 7.70 -3.62 -17.73
CA LEU A 276 6.68 -2.65 -17.32
C LEU A 276 5.25 -3.06 -17.68
N ASP A 277 5.07 -4.00 -18.62
CA ASP A 277 3.80 -4.41 -19.19
C ASP A 277 3.35 -5.79 -18.66
N TYR A 278 4.03 -6.31 -17.64
CA TYR A 278 3.74 -7.60 -17.00
C TYR A 278 2.27 -7.81 -16.65
N PHE A 279 1.57 -6.77 -16.16
CA PHE A 279 0.16 -6.89 -15.78
C PHE A 279 -0.84 -6.74 -16.93
N VAL A 280 -0.40 -6.35 -18.12
CA VAL A 280 -1.25 -6.20 -19.31
C VAL A 280 -1.74 -7.57 -19.80
N ASN A 281 -0.89 -8.59 -19.69
CA ASN A 281 -1.14 -9.93 -20.23
C ASN A 281 -1.29 -11.00 -19.15
N SER A 282 -1.32 -10.60 -17.87
CA SER A 282 -1.50 -11.54 -16.77
C SER A 282 -2.98 -11.78 -16.55
N ASP A 283 -3.45 -12.96 -16.96
CA ASP A 283 -4.78 -13.48 -16.64
C ASP A 283 -5.02 -13.45 -15.12
#